data_AF-A0A5J4PKB7-F1
#
_entry.id   AF-A0A5J4PKB7-F1
#
_cell.length_a   1.000
_cell.length_b   1.000
_cell.length_c   1.000
_cell.angle_alpha   90.00
_cell.angle_beta   90.00
_cell.angle_gamma   90.00
#
_symmetry.space_group_name_H-M   'P 1'
#
loop_
_entity.id
_entity.type
_entity.pdbx_description
1 polymer ?
#
loop_
_entity_poly.entity_id
_entity_poly.type
_entity_poly.pdbx_seq_one_letter_code
_entity_poly.pdbx_strand_id
1 'polypeptide(L)'
;VDAYPGETFAGTVSQIRISPKVTNNVVTYTVIVNSPNPDEKLFPGMTASIRINIQSEEGILVPIEALSKEKTLRVKSNGKIEERTIQTGIEDGISIVARSGVEEGEVIIVSEVLKK
;
A
#
# COMPACT_ATOMS: atom_id res chain seq x y z
N VAL A 1 14.02 -11.65 8.24
CA VAL A 1 14.33 -12.17 9.60
C VAL A 1 15.75 -11.72 9.90
N ASP A 2 16.04 -11.24 11.11
CA ASP A 2 17.31 -10.53 11.36
C ASP A 2 18.53 -11.45 11.16
N ALA A 3 18.35 -12.75 11.37
CA ALA A 3 19.36 -13.78 11.11
C ALA A 3 19.65 -14.04 9.62
N TYR A 4 18.76 -13.61 8.71
CA TYR A 4 18.90 -13.77 7.26
C TYR A 4 18.67 -12.43 6.54
N PRO A 5 19.65 -11.52 6.53
CA PRO A 5 19.55 -10.25 5.82
C PRO A 5 19.37 -10.48 4.31
N GLY A 6 18.39 -9.82 3.70
CA GLY A 6 18.11 -9.94 2.27
C GLY A 6 17.17 -11.09 1.88
N GLU A 7 16.90 -12.04 2.78
CA GLU A 7 15.90 -13.09 2.55
C GLU A 7 14.53 -12.67 3.09
N THR A 8 13.50 -12.83 2.25
CA THR A 8 12.10 -12.63 2.61
C THR A 8 11.41 -13.98 2.81
N PHE A 9 10.69 -14.11 3.93
CA PHE A 9 9.91 -15.30 4.23
C PHE A 9 8.44 -14.97 4.08
N ALA A 10 7.76 -15.65 3.17
CA ALA A 10 6.32 -15.50 3.00
C ALA A 10 5.58 -16.14 4.18
N GLY A 11 4.47 -15.54 4.58
CA GLY A 11 3.63 -16.09 5.64
C GLY A 11 2.22 -15.54 5.58
N THR A 12 1.31 -16.31 6.17
CA THR A 12 -0.12 -15.98 6.24
C THR A 12 -0.50 -15.77 7.69
N VAL A 13 -1.19 -14.66 7.99
CA VAL A 13 -1.76 -14.43 9.32
C VAL A 13 -2.83 -15.48 9.58
N SER A 14 -2.60 -16.35 10.55
CA SER A 14 -3.52 -17.44 10.90
C SER A 14 -4.45 -17.05 12.03
N GLN A 15 -4.01 -16.19 12.95
CA GLN A 15 -4.83 -15.76 14.07
C GLN A 15 -4.39 -14.42 14.66
N ILE A 16 -5.35 -13.61 15.08
CA ILE A 16 -5.12 -12.42 15.89
C ILE A 16 -5.75 -12.67 17.26
N ARG A 17 -4.95 -12.61 18.33
CA ARG A 17 -5.46 -12.76 19.70
C ARG A 17 -6.17 -11.48 20.12
N ILE A 18 -7.45 -11.58 20.47
CA ILE A 18 -8.28 -10.43 20.88
C ILE A 18 -7.90 -9.94 22.30
N SER A 19 -7.30 -10.78 23.14
CA SER A 19 -6.80 -10.37 24.46
C SER A 19 -5.47 -9.63 24.31
N PRO A 20 -5.42 -8.30 24.56
CA PRO A 20 -4.19 -7.53 24.40
C PRO A 20 -3.28 -7.66 25.62
N LYS A 21 -2.00 -7.34 25.43
CA LYS A 21 -1.07 -7.06 26.53
C LYS A 21 -0.84 -5.57 26.61
N VAL A 22 -0.93 -5.01 27.82
CA VAL A 22 -0.63 -3.62 28.10
C VAL A 22 0.68 -3.55 28.87
N THR A 23 1.67 -2.83 28.35
CA THR A 23 2.97 -2.63 29.02
C THR A 23 3.39 -1.19 28.78
N ASN A 24 3.68 -0.44 29.85
CA ASN A 24 4.02 0.99 29.77
C ASN A 24 3.01 1.80 28.95
N ASN A 25 1.71 1.56 29.18
CA ASN A 25 0.59 2.18 28.45
C ASN A 25 0.54 1.90 26.94
N VAL A 26 1.38 0.99 26.43
CA VAL A 26 1.32 0.51 25.04
C VAL A 26 0.47 -0.75 24.98
N VAL A 27 -0.58 -0.72 24.14
CA VAL A 27 -1.49 -1.85 23.90
C VAL A 27 -0.98 -2.65 22.71
N THR A 28 -0.74 -3.95 22.91
CA THR A 28 -0.23 -4.85 21.86
C THR A 28 -1.14 -6.06 21.70
N TYR A 29 -1.41 -6.43 20.45
CA TYR A 29 -2.15 -7.64 20.09
C TYR A 29 -1.19 -8.68 19.55
N THR A 30 -1.29 -9.91 20.04
CA THR A 30 -0.44 -11.00 19.55
C THR A 30 -1.02 -11.56 18.25
N VAL A 31 -0.22 -11.53 17.19
CA VAL A 31 -0.55 -12.10 15.88
C VAL A 31 0.24 -13.39 15.68
N ILE A 32 -0.44 -14.47 15.27
CA ILE A 32 0.19 -15.72 14.85
C ILE A 32 0.26 -15.71 13.33
N VAL A 33 1.47 -15.91 12.80
CA VAL A 33 1.76 -15.99 11.37
C VAL A 33 2.32 -17.37 11.07
N ASN A 34 1.72 -18.05 10.10
CA ASN A 34 2.21 -19.33 9.60
C ASN A 34 3.12 -19.05 8.41
N SER A 35 4.40 -19.41 8.50
CA SER A 35 5.37 -19.29 7.41
C SER A 35 5.91 -20.68 7.06
N PRO A 36 5.84 -21.12 5.79
CA PRO A 36 6.45 -22.37 5.36
C PRO A 36 7.96 -22.34 5.61
N ASN A 37 8.50 -23.43 6.17
CA ASN A 37 9.92 -23.55 6.52
C ASN A 37 10.53 -24.85 5.95
N PRO A 38 10.49 -25.07 4.62
CA PRO A 38 10.99 -26.32 4.03
C PRO A 38 12.49 -26.51 4.21
N ASP A 39 13.26 -25.41 4.25
CA ASP A 39 14.72 -25.43 4.42
C ASP A 39 15.16 -25.38 5.89
N GLU A 40 14.21 -25.48 6.83
CA GLU A 40 14.44 -25.44 8.29
C GLU A 40 15.22 -24.21 8.81
N LYS A 41 15.26 -23.12 8.04
CA LYS A 41 15.99 -21.89 8.38
C LYS A 41 15.38 -21.14 9.56
N LEU A 42 14.07 -21.22 9.76
CA LEU A 42 13.38 -20.47 10.81
C LEU A 42 13.40 -21.22 12.15
N PHE A 43 14.23 -20.73 13.08
CA PHE A 43 14.32 -21.28 14.43
C PHE A 43 13.47 -20.50 15.45
N PRO A 44 12.94 -21.17 16.50
CA PRO A 44 12.28 -20.50 17.60
C PRO A 44 13.18 -19.47 18.30
N GLY A 45 12.59 -18.34 18.71
CA GLY A 45 13.31 -17.26 19.40
C GLY A 45 13.99 -16.24 18.48
N MET A 46 13.96 -16.45 17.15
CA MET A 46 14.45 -15.47 16.19
C MET A 46 13.58 -14.20 16.18
N THR A 47 14.22 -13.05 16.00
CA THR A 47 13.56 -11.76 15.79
C THR A 47 13.34 -11.53 14.29
N ALA A 48 12.15 -11.06 13.96
CA ALA A 48 11.78 -10.73 12.60
C ALA A 48 10.93 -9.46 12.57
N SER A 49 11.24 -8.58 11.61
CA SER A 49 10.34 -7.53 11.19
C SER A 49 9.39 -8.07 10.12
N ILE A 50 8.08 -7.89 10.33
CA ILE A 50 7.02 -8.40 9.45
C ILE A 50 6.32 -7.20 8.80
N ARG A 51 6.13 -7.24 7.49
CA ARG A 51 5.19 -6.36 6.79
C ARG A 51 3.92 -7.15 6.50
N ILE A 52 2.79 -6.65 6.98
CA ILE A 52 1.48 -7.29 6.79
C ILE A 52 0.70 -6.45 5.78
N ASN A 53 0.34 -7.06 4.67
CA ASN A 53 -0.55 -6.44 3.69
C ASN A 53 -1.98 -6.58 4.20
N ILE A 54 -2.58 -5.48 4.64
CA ILE A 54 -3.93 -5.44 5.22
C ILE A 54 -5.02 -5.32 4.16
N GLN A 55 -4.71 -4.72 3.03
CA GLN A 55 -5.66 -4.48 1.95
C GLN A 55 -4.89 -4.33 0.64
N SER A 56 -5.47 -4.81 -0.45
CA SER A 56 -4.99 -4.58 -1.80
C SER A 56 -6.21 -4.38 -2.70
N GLU A 57 -6.09 -3.48 -3.66
CA GLU A 57 -7.15 -3.18 -4.62
C GLU A 57 -6.54 -3.09 -6.01
N GLU A 58 -7.25 -3.64 -7.00
CA GLU A 58 -6.88 -3.52 -8.41
C GLU A 58 -7.33 -2.18 -8.96
N GLY A 59 -6.47 -1.53 -9.75
CA GLY A 59 -6.75 -0.26 -10.42
C GLY A 59 -5.48 0.47 -10.81
N ILE A 60 -5.63 1.69 -11.32
CA ILE A 60 -4.49 2.51 -11.74
C ILE A 60 -4.02 3.37 -10.58
N LEU A 61 -2.74 3.28 -10.22
CA LEU A 61 -2.16 4.16 -9.21
C LEU A 61 -1.96 5.56 -9.79
N VAL A 62 -2.52 6.55 -9.11
CA VAL A 62 -2.38 7.95 -9.45
C VAL A 62 -1.76 8.70 -8.28
N PRO A 63 -0.77 9.60 -8.50
CA PRO A 63 -0.24 10.44 -7.44
C PRO A 63 -1.34 11.32 -6.85
N ILE A 64 -1.42 11.41 -5.52
CA ILE A 64 -2.43 12.23 -4.83
C ILE A 64 -2.32 13.70 -5.25
N GLU A 65 -1.11 14.18 -5.56
CA GLU A 65 -0.85 15.55 -6.02
C GLU A 65 -1.52 15.90 -7.36
N ALA A 66 -1.87 14.90 -8.18
CA ALA A 66 -2.63 15.13 -9.42
C ALA A 66 -4.12 15.35 -9.16
N LEU A 67 -4.62 14.96 -7.98
CA LEU A 67 -6.04 14.98 -7.66
C LEU A 67 -6.46 16.37 -7.17
N SER A 68 -7.49 16.92 -7.79
CA SER A 68 -8.12 18.15 -7.29
C SER A 68 -8.91 17.89 -6.00
N LYS A 69 -9.30 18.98 -5.31
CA LYS A 69 -10.19 18.89 -4.13
C LYS A 69 -11.54 18.21 -4.43
N GLU A 70 -11.95 18.22 -5.69
CA GLU A 70 -13.23 17.67 -6.17
C GLU A 70 -13.06 16.25 -6.75
N LYS A 71 -11.91 15.60 -6.51
CA LYS A 71 -11.56 14.27 -7.04
C LYS A 71 -11.55 14.21 -8.58
N THR A 72 -11.11 15.29 -9.20
CA THR A 72 -10.91 15.35 -10.65
C THR A 72 -9.43 15.26 -11.01
N LEU A 73 -9.14 14.61 -12.14
CA LEU A 73 -7.82 14.52 -12.74
C LEU A 73 -7.80 15.27 -14.08
N ARG A 74 -6.67 15.92 -14.36
CA ARG A 74 -6.39 16.50 -15.68
C ARG A 74 -5.59 15.48 -16.48
N VAL A 75 -6.22 14.92 -17.50
CA VAL A 75 -5.67 13.87 -18.34
C VAL A 75 -5.43 14.42 -19.74
N LYS A 76 -4.24 14.18 -20.30
CA LYS A 76 -3.93 14.52 -21.68
C LYS A 76 -4.22 13.33 -22.58
N SER A 77 -5.32 13.39 -23.31
CA SER A 77 -5.71 12.40 -24.31
C SER A 77 -5.70 13.03 -25.71
N ASN A 78 -5.05 12.38 -26.68
CA ASN A 78 -4.97 12.84 -28.08
C ASN A 78 -4.56 14.32 -28.27
N GLY A 79 -3.67 14.81 -27.40
CA GLY A 79 -3.16 16.19 -27.47
C GLY A 79 -4.06 17.26 -26.82
N LYS A 80 -5.25 16.89 -26.33
CA LYS A 80 -6.13 17.78 -25.55
C LYS A 80 -6.04 17.45 -24.07
N ILE A 81 -6.18 18.47 -23.23
CA ILE A 81 -6.27 18.31 -21.77
C ILE A 81 -7.74 18.25 -21.43
N GLU A 82 -8.18 17.14 -20.86
CA GLU A 82 -9.53 16.92 -20.39
C GLU A 82 -9.52 16.77 -18.87
N GLU A 83 -10.52 17.35 -18.21
CA GLU A 83 -10.73 17.15 -16.79
C GLU A 83 -11.78 16.05 -16.60
N ARG A 84 -11.44 15.04 -15.82
CA ARG A 84 -12.27 13.86 -15.63
C ARG A 84 -12.40 13.54 -14.15
N THR A 85 -13.63 13.40 -13.68
CA THR A 85 -13.92 12.88 -12.34
C THR A 85 -13.64 11.39 -12.31
N ILE A 86 -12.92 10.94 -11.28
CA ILE A 86 -12.56 9.53 -11.12
C ILE A 86 -13.20 8.91 -9.89
N GLN A 87 -13.35 7.60 -9.90
CA GLN A 87 -13.71 6.85 -8.70
C GLN A 87 -12.43 6.39 -7.99
N THR A 88 -12.26 6.86 -6.76
CA THR A 88 -11.06 6.59 -5.95
C THR A 88 -11.27 5.38 -5.03
N GLY A 89 -10.22 4.59 -4.86
CA GLY A 89 -10.12 3.45 -3.96
C GLY A 89 -9.19 3.72 -2.79
N ILE A 90 -8.38 2.72 -2.42
CA ILE A 90 -7.38 2.80 -1.35
C ILE A 90 -6.34 3.87 -1.65
N GLU A 91 -5.93 4.58 -0.60
CA GLU A 91 -4.86 5.58 -0.60
C GLU A 91 -3.77 5.14 0.41
N ASP A 92 -2.50 5.27 0.03
CA ASP A 92 -1.36 4.96 0.91
C ASP A 92 -0.61 6.22 1.41
N GLY A 93 -1.17 7.40 1.14
CA GLY A 93 -0.61 8.71 1.48
C GLY A 93 0.35 9.29 0.44
N ILE A 94 0.73 8.52 -0.59
CA ILE A 94 1.52 8.98 -1.74
C ILE A 94 0.69 8.85 -3.02
N SER A 95 0.07 7.68 -3.19
CA SER A 95 -0.74 7.32 -4.34
C SER A 95 -2.14 6.90 -3.91
N ILE A 96 -3.08 7.06 -4.83
CA ILE A 96 -4.45 6.59 -4.70
C ILE A 96 -4.81 5.71 -5.87
N VAL A 97 -5.57 4.64 -5.61
CA VAL A 97 -6.07 3.76 -6.66
C VAL A 97 -7.26 4.44 -7.36
N ALA A 98 -7.18 4.62 -8.67
CA ALA A 98 -8.29 5.00 -9.53
C ALA A 98 -8.96 3.73 -10.07
N ARG A 99 -10.21 3.50 -9.67
CA ARG A 99 -11.04 2.38 -10.15
C ARG A 99 -11.58 2.59 -11.55
N SER A 100 -11.85 3.85 -11.89
CA SER A 100 -12.41 4.23 -13.18
C SER A 100 -12.08 5.67 -13.52
N GLY A 101 -12.16 5.98 -14.81
CA GLY A 101 -11.87 7.30 -15.35
C GLY A 101 -10.40 7.52 -15.70
N VAL A 102 -9.54 6.51 -15.61
CA VAL A 102 -8.18 6.56 -16.15
C VAL A 102 -7.92 5.28 -16.93
N GLU A 103 -7.23 5.38 -18.05
CA GLU A 103 -6.74 4.25 -18.82
C GLU A 103 -5.21 4.18 -18.80
N GLU A 104 -4.68 2.97 -18.95
CA GLU A 104 -3.24 2.75 -18.98
C GLU A 104 -2.62 3.46 -20.20
N GLY A 105 -1.53 4.20 -19.97
CA GLY A 105 -0.86 5.00 -21.00
C GLY A 105 -1.35 6.44 -21.14
N GLU A 106 -2.42 6.83 -20.44
CA GLU A 106 -2.84 8.23 -20.35
C GLU A 106 -1.83 9.07 -19.55
N VAL A 107 -1.54 10.30 -20.01
CA VAL A 107 -0.63 11.20 -19.32
C VAL A 107 -1.42 12.10 -18.36
N ILE A 108 -1.16 11.98 -17.07
CA ILE A 108 -1.79 12.78 -16.02
C ILE A 108 -0.91 13.99 -15.69
N ILE A 109 -1.51 15.16 -15.52
CA ILE A 109 -0.80 16.40 -15.19
C ILE A 109 -0.77 16.58 -13.67
N VAL A 110 0.38 16.31 -13.07
CA VAL A 110 0.67 16.45 -11.63
C VAL A 110 1.09 17.90 -11.35
N SER A 111 0.12 18.82 -11.30
CA SER A 111 0.31 20.27 -11.07
C SER A 111 1.22 21.00 -12.08
N GLU A 112 0.97 22.29 -12.28
CA GLU A 112 1.87 23.14 -13.06
C GLU A 112 2.99 23.58 -12.12
N VAL A 113 4.23 23.13 -12.35
CA VAL A 113 5.38 23.77 -11.71
C VAL A 113 5.41 25.20 -12.26
N LEU A 114 4.88 26.15 -11.50
CA LEU A 114 5.09 27.57 -11.72
C LEU A 114 6.60 27.83 -11.64
N LYS A 115 7.30 27.68 -12.76
CA LYS A 115 8.63 28.27 -12.92
C LYS A 115 8.43 29.78 -12.89
N LYS A 116 8.66 30.37 -11.73
CA LYS A 116 8.97 31.80 -11.61
C LYS A 116 10.35 32.09 -12.18
#